data_AF-A0A2R6PHD2-F1
#
_entry.id   AF-A0A2R6PHD2-F1
#
_cell.length_a   1.000
_cell.length_b   1.000
_cell.length_c   1.000
_cell.angle_alpha   90.00
_cell.angle_beta   90.00
_cell.angle_gamma   90.00
#
_symmetry.space_group_name_H-M   'P 1'
#
loop_
_entity.id
_entity.type
_entity.pdbx_description
1 polymer ?
#
loop_
_entity_poly.entity_id
_entity_poly.type
_entity_poly.pdbx_seq_one_letter_code
_entity_poly.pdbx_strand_id
1 'polypeptide(L)'
;MATATTSSVIHCFPPIVNLRLPLSHRQLFAKRSVVAFSTKPCPSPPPLIAGKYQSPNLRTVLACGATRRKAPATSAPSLPEGDDGNVRRVLQFILWIAEGVYILWLFLLPYAPGDPVWAISSDTVNSLVGLSLNFFFILPLMNSVGINLIEAPVLHPVAEGLFNFVIGWTFMFAPLLFTDNKRDRYKGSLDVLWGFQMFLTNTFLIPYMAIRLNEPNAQNTPRRPSQLGSVMTNGARFVGLIGGAICLISTLWALYGRPDGNFGGVSGRLKFLLSYLGSERLAYAFIWDICLYIIFQPWLIGDNIQNVEKSKVGLVNYLRFVPVVGLVVYLLCLNLDEEL
;
A
#
# COMPACT_ATOMS: atom_id res chain seq x y z
N MET A 1 10.33 45.58 53.74
CA MET A 1 9.07 46.33 53.92
C MET A 1 8.25 46.09 52.66
N ALA A 2 7.50 44.99 52.51
CA ALA A 2 6.44 44.40 53.33
C ALA A 2 5.18 45.27 53.36
N THR A 3 4.19 44.89 52.54
CA THR A 3 2.77 44.82 52.91
C THR A 3 2.06 43.84 51.98
N ALA A 4 1.86 42.64 52.50
CA ALA A 4 0.84 41.71 52.04
C ALA A 4 -0.52 42.13 52.62
N THR A 5 -1.61 41.86 51.91
CA THR A 5 -2.94 41.78 52.54
C THR A 5 -3.76 40.69 51.86
N THR A 6 -4.20 39.78 52.71
CA THR A 6 -4.94 38.53 52.49
C THR A 6 -6.45 38.71 52.71
N SER A 7 -7.21 37.68 52.29
CA SER A 7 -8.60 37.31 52.67
C SER A 7 -9.74 37.97 51.89
N SER A 8 -10.86 37.31 51.55
CA SER A 8 -11.35 35.94 51.81
C SER A 8 -12.52 35.59 50.89
N VAL A 9 -12.73 34.28 50.75
CA VAL A 9 -13.78 33.52 50.05
C VAL A 9 -15.21 33.82 50.53
N ILE A 10 -16.18 33.93 49.59
CA ILE A 10 -17.57 33.48 49.79
C ILE A 10 -18.05 32.75 48.51
N HIS A 11 -18.56 31.54 48.74
CA HIS A 11 -19.15 30.60 47.80
C HIS A 11 -20.54 31.02 47.31
N CYS A 12 -20.85 30.77 46.02
CA CYS A 12 -22.21 30.44 45.57
C CYS A 12 -22.17 29.48 44.36
N PHE A 13 -22.69 28.27 44.57
CA PHE A 13 -22.92 27.21 43.57
C PHE A 13 -24.19 27.45 42.75
N PRO A 14 -24.27 26.95 41.50
CA PRO A 14 -25.49 26.44 40.91
C PRO A 14 -25.45 24.89 40.78
N PRO A 15 -26.61 24.23 40.59
CA PRO A 15 -26.84 22.89 41.14
C PRO A 15 -26.36 21.73 40.26
N ILE A 16 -26.01 20.67 40.98
CA ILE A 16 -25.66 19.32 40.52
C ILE A 16 -26.91 18.65 39.93
N VAL A 17 -26.85 18.30 38.65
CA VAL A 17 -27.75 17.27 38.08
C VAL A 17 -27.01 15.93 38.12
N ASN A 18 -27.44 15.09 39.04
CA ASN A 18 -27.04 13.70 39.18
C ASN A 18 -27.56 12.88 37.99
N LEU A 19 -26.68 12.36 37.13
CA LEU A 19 -27.00 11.19 36.32
C LEU A 19 -26.33 9.96 36.94
N ARG A 20 -27.12 9.20 37.70
CA ARG A 20 -26.79 7.82 38.08
C ARG A 20 -27.12 6.90 36.90
N LEU A 21 -26.14 6.10 36.47
CA LEU A 21 -26.41 4.85 35.76
C LEU A 21 -27.29 3.93 36.62
N PRO A 22 -28.08 3.07 35.97
CA PRO A 22 -27.98 1.65 36.33
C PRO A 22 -27.73 0.76 35.12
N LEU A 23 -26.89 -0.24 35.37
CA LEU A 23 -26.64 -1.40 34.54
C LEU A 23 -27.87 -2.32 34.42
N SER A 24 -27.94 -2.97 33.26
CA SER A 24 -28.32 -4.39 33.06
C SER A 24 -29.76 -4.76 32.67
N HIS A 25 -29.81 -5.39 31.50
CA HIS A 25 -30.60 -6.55 31.06
C HIS A 25 -32.08 -6.42 30.63
N ARG A 26 -32.29 -7.01 29.44
CA ARG A 26 -33.48 -7.66 28.87
C ARG A 26 -34.37 -6.87 27.90
N GLN A 27 -34.29 -7.34 26.66
CA GLN A 27 -35.37 -7.68 25.73
C GLN A 27 -36.18 -6.52 25.15
N LEU A 28 -36.01 -6.28 23.85
CA LEU A 28 -37.08 -6.56 22.89
C LEU A 28 -36.57 -6.59 21.44
N PHE A 29 -36.88 -7.71 20.82
CA PHE A 29 -36.68 -8.04 19.41
C PHE A 29 -37.42 -7.05 18.49
N ALA A 30 -36.73 -6.55 17.47
CA ALA A 30 -37.38 -6.04 16.26
C ALA A 30 -36.83 -6.79 15.04
N LYS A 31 -37.74 -7.54 14.42
CA LYS A 31 -37.56 -8.41 13.26
C LYS A 31 -37.08 -7.65 12.03
N ARG A 32 -36.11 -8.23 11.31
CA ARG A 32 -36.08 -8.14 9.84
C ARG A 32 -35.70 -9.51 9.27
N SER A 33 -36.53 -9.98 8.35
CA SER A 33 -36.59 -11.35 7.85
C SER A 33 -35.37 -11.73 7.02
N VAL A 34 -34.79 -12.88 7.38
CA VAL A 34 -33.84 -13.62 6.54
C VAL A 34 -34.67 -14.50 5.61
N VAL A 35 -34.55 -14.26 4.30
CA VAL A 35 -35.03 -15.19 3.27
C VAL A 35 -33.99 -16.30 3.17
N ALA A 36 -34.27 -17.44 3.79
CA ALA A 36 -33.49 -18.66 3.63
C ALA A 36 -34.08 -19.49 2.49
N PHE A 37 -33.31 -19.72 1.44
CA PHE A 37 -33.62 -20.76 0.44
C PHE A 37 -33.41 -22.12 1.09
N SER A 38 -34.52 -22.79 1.41
CA SER A 38 -34.55 -24.18 1.86
C SER A 38 -34.77 -25.08 0.65
N THR A 39 -33.73 -25.82 0.24
CA THR A 39 -33.85 -26.93 -0.70
C THR A 39 -34.48 -28.12 0.02
N LYS A 40 -35.75 -28.41 -0.29
CA LYS A 40 -36.40 -29.66 0.10
C LYS A 40 -35.89 -30.82 -0.75
N PRO A 41 -35.74 -32.03 -0.19
CA PRO A 41 -35.35 -33.23 -0.92
C PRO A 41 -36.54 -33.78 -1.75
N CYS A 42 -36.26 -34.15 -3.00
CA CYS A 42 -37.23 -34.84 -3.85
C CYS A 42 -37.33 -36.35 -3.49
N PRO A 43 -38.51 -36.98 -3.64
CA PRO A 43 -38.72 -38.39 -3.32
C PRO A 43 -38.35 -39.33 -4.48
N SER A 44 -37.93 -40.54 -4.12
CA SER A 44 -37.69 -41.70 -5.01
C SER A 44 -38.96 -42.23 -5.70
N PRO A 45 -38.87 -42.74 -6.94
CA PRO A 45 -39.93 -43.55 -7.55
C PRO A 45 -39.76 -45.08 -7.31
N PRO A 46 -40.86 -45.87 -7.29
CA PRO A 46 -40.86 -47.34 -7.13
C PRO A 46 -40.73 -48.11 -8.49
N PRO A 47 -40.61 -49.46 -8.48
CA PRO A 47 -39.87 -50.22 -9.49
C PRO A 47 -40.73 -50.85 -10.60
N LEU A 48 -40.11 -51.16 -11.76
CA LEU A 48 -40.67 -52.00 -12.82
C LEU A 48 -39.68 -53.07 -13.32
N ILE A 49 -39.94 -54.30 -12.85
CA ILE A 49 -39.93 -55.63 -13.47
C ILE A 49 -39.14 -55.88 -14.78
N ALA A 50 -38.15 -56.77 -14.64
CA ALA A 50 -37.74 -57.94 -15.43
C ALA A 50 -37.46 -57.86 -16.96
N GLY A 51 -36.22 -58.21 -17.31
CA GLY A 51 -35.82 -58.79 -18.60
C GLY A 51 -34.50 -59.57 -18.46
N LYS A 52 -34.59 -60.90 -18.50
CA LYS A 52 -33.50 -61.89 -18.38
C LYS A 52 -32.53 -61.78 -19.57
N TYR A 53 -31.22 -62.01 -19.38
CA TYR A 53 -30.52 -63.26 -19.78
C TYR A 53 -28.97 -63.16 -19.76
N GLN A 54 -28.38 -64.23 -19.17
CA GLN A 54 -27.08 -64.87 -19.46
C GLN A 54 -25.74 -64.17 -19.16
N SER A 55 -25.17 -64.57 -18.01
CA SER A 55 -23.75 -64.93 -17.88
C SER A 55 -23.51 -66.32 -18.52
N PRO A 56 -22.29 -66.72 -18.94
CA PRO A 56 -21.32 -67.22 -17.94
C PRO A 56 -19.82 -67.04 -18.26
N ASN A 57 -19.01 -67.30 -17.22
CA ASN A 57 -17.63 -67.83 -17.19
C ASN A 57 -16.42 -66.88 -17.08
N LEU A 58 -15.98 -66.70 -15.83
CA LEU A 58 -14.69 -67.12 -15.25
C LEU A 58 -13.43 -67.06 -16.15
N ARG A 59 -12.49 -66.17 -15.80
CA ARG A 59 -11.04 -66.49 -15.64
C ARG A 59 -10.27 -65.30 -15.07
N THR A 60 -9.75 -65.51 -13.86
CA THR A 60 -8.68 -64.72 -13.23
C THR A 60 -7.42 -64.79 -14.07
N VAL A 61 -6.86 -63.64 -14.47
CA VAL A 61 -5.46 -63.52 -14.89
C VAL A 61 -4.90 -62.20 -14.34
N LEU A 62 -3.88 -62.32 -13.49
CA LEU A 62 -3.03 -61.23 -13.01
C LEU A 62 -2.49 -60.42 -14.20
N ALA A 63 -2.56 -59.09 -14.14
CA ALA A 63 -1.80 -58.21 -15.03
C ALA A 63 -0.87 -57.31 -14.21
N CYS A 64 0.43 -57.52 -14.44
CA CYS A 64 1.58 -56.89 -13.81
C CYS A 64 1.59 -55.36 -13.90
N GLY A 65 2.03 -54.71 -12.81
CA GLY A 65 2.47 -53.31 -12.82
C GLY A 65 3.82 -53.16 -13.53
N ALA A 66 3.84 -52.37 -14.61
CA ALA A 66 5.05 -52.06 -15.34
C ALA A 66 5.73 -50.79 -14.78
N THR A 67 6.92 -50.97 -14.21
CA THR A 67 7.85 -49.89 -13.85
C THR A 67 8.51 -49.35 -15.13
N ARG A 68 8.24 -48.09 -15.46
CA ARG A 68 8.84 -47.39 -16.61
C ARG A 68 10.32 -47.08 -16.33
N ARG A 69 11.23 -47.86 -16.91
CA ARG A 69 12.67 -47.53 -16.98
C ARG A 69 12.89 -46.30 -17.85
N LYS A 70 13.74 -45.39 -17.33
CA LYS A 70 14.23 -44.15 -17.95
C LYS A 70 15.24 -44.49 -19.04
N ALA A 71 15.02 -44.06 -20.28
CA ALA A 71 16.03 -44.07 -21.33
C ALA A 71 16.92 -42.82 -21.21
N PRO A 72 18.24 -42.91 -21.46
CA PRO A 72 19.14 -41.75 -21.40
C PRO A 72 18.99 -40.94 -22.68
N ALA A 73 18.46 -39.72 -22.57
CA ALA A 73 18.50 -38.74 -23.65
C ALA A 73 19.85 -38.01 -23.60
N THR A 74 20.55 -38.13 -24.72
CA THR A 74 21.71 -37.35 -25.18
C THR A 74 21.68 -35.90 -24.66
N SER A 75 22.75 -35.52 -23.96
CA SER A 75 23.02 -34.16 -23.52
C SER A 75 23.20 -33.24 -24.73
N ALA A 76 22.16 -32.47 -25.06
CA ALA A 76 22.35 -31.18 -25.72
C ALA A 76 23.05 -30.23 -24.73
N PRO A 77 23.93 -29.32 -25.18
CA PRO A 77 24.58 -28.38 -24.28
C PRO A 77 23.52 -27.44 -23.70
N SER A 78 23.30 -27.52 -22.40
CA SER A 78 22.59 -26.49 -21.65
C SER A 78 23.38 -25.18 -21.76
N LEU A 79 22.76 -24.16 -22.36
CA LEU A 79 23.13 -22.77 -22.13
C LEU A 79 23.17 -22.51 -20.61
N PRO A 80 24.05 -21.64 -20.10
CA PRO A 80 24.23 -21.51 -18.67
C PRO A 80 23.02 -20.81 -18.04
N GLU A 81 22.05 -21.59 -17.55
CA GLU A 81 20.96 -21.14 -16.66
C GLU A 81 21.47 -20.65 -15.28
N GLY A 82 22.79 -20.57 -15.09
CA GLY A 82 23.44 -20.23 -13.82
C GLY A 82 23.64 -18.74 -13.53
N ASP A 83 23.55 -17.85 -14.53
CA ASP A 83 23.93 -16.44 -14.34
C ASP A 83 22.78 -15.58 -13.77
N ASP A 84 21.56 -15.70 -14.33
CA ASP A 84 20.38 -14.94 -13.88
C ASP A 84 20.00 -15.24 -12.42
N GLY A 85 20.11 -16.51 -12.01
CA GLY A 85 19.88 -16.92 -10.62
C GLY A 85 20.87 -16.29 -9.64
N ASN A 86 22.14 -16.15 -10.04
CA ASN A 86 23.17 -15.54 -9.21
C ASN A 86 22.97 -14.03 -9.10
N VAL A 87 22.72 -13.34 -10.21
CA VAL A 87 22.42 -11.89 -10.21
C VAL A 87 21.20 -11.59 -9.35
N ARG A 88 20.14 -12.39 -9.45
CA ARG A 88 18.93 -12.26 -8.62
C ARG A 88 19.22 -12.37 -7.12
N ARG A 89 20.04 -13.35 -6.72
CA ARG A 89 20.45 -13.54 -5.31
C ARG A 89 21.32 -12.40 -4.82
N VAL A 90 22.24 -11.90 -5.65
CA VAL A 90 23.07 -10.73 -5.33
C VAL A 90 22.21 -9.49 -5.12
N LEU A 91 21.28 -9.21 -6.04
CA LEU A 91 20.34 -8.09 -5.90
C LEU A 91 19.49 -8.20 -4.64
N GLN A 92 18.98 -9.40 -4.36
CA GLN A 92 18.21 -9.67 -3.15
C GLN A 92 19.03 -9.40 -1.88
N PHE A 93 20.28 -9.87 -1.84
CA PHE A 93 21.18 -9.63 -0.72
C PHE A 93 21.49 -8.14 -0.54
N ILE A 94 21.76 -7.42 -1.63
CA ILE A 94 21.97 -5.98 -1.62
C ILE A 94 20.74 -5.25 -1.08
N LEU A 95 19.53 -5.63 -1.50
CA LEU A 95 18.29 -5.01 -1.01
C LEU A 95 18.07 -5.25 0.48
N TRP A 96 18.34 -6.46 0.99
CA TRP A 96 18.25 -6.74 2.43
C TRP A 96 19.29 -5.98 3.25
N ILE A 97 20.53 -5.85 2.75
CA ILE A 97 21.53 -5.00 3.38
C ILE A 97 21.08 -3.54 3.36
N ALA A 98 20.59 -3.06 2.22
CA ALA A 98 20.11 -1.69 2.08
C ALA A 98 18.98 -1.41 3.07
N GLU A 99 18.03 -2.33 3.24
CA GLU A 99 16.97 -2.22 4.25
C GLU A 99 17.52 -2.19 5.67
N GLY A 100 18.44 -3.11 6.00
CA GLY A 100 19.05 -3.15 7.34
C GLY A 100 19.81 -1.88 7.67
N VAL A 101 20.60 -1.37 6.72
CA VAL A 101 21.31 -0.09 6.83
C VAL A 101 20.31 1.06 6.92
N TYR A 102 19.24 1.03 6.14
CA TYR A 102 18.20 2.05 6.12
C TYR A 102 17.52 2.16 7.49
N ILE A 103 17.00 1.05 8.03
CA ILE A 103 16.36 1.02 9.35
C ILE A 103 17.34 1.47 10.44
N LEU A 104 18.57 0.96 10.40
CA LEU A 104 19.59 1.30 11.40
C LEU A 104 19.93 2.80 11.36
N TRP A 105 20.17 3.34 10.17
CA TRP A 105 20.50 4.75 9.96
C TRP A 105 19.34 5.67 10.33
N LEU A 106 18.15 5.39 9.81
CA LEU A 106 17.05 6.32 9.83
C LEU A 106 16.15 6.18 11.06
N PHE A 107 16.10 5.03 11.76
CA PHE A 107 15.27 4.92 12.96
C PHE A 107 16.07 4.85 14.25
N LEU A 108 17.23 4.20 14.24
CA LEU A 108 17.97 3.88 15.47
C LEU A 108 19.11 4.86 15.75
N LEU A 109 19.88 5.24 14.71
CA LEU A 109 21.06 6.09 14.88
C LEU A 109 20.70 7.58 14.99
N PRO A 110 21.42 8.33 15.86
CA PRO A 110 21.25 9.78 16.01
C PRO A 110 21.98 10.59 14.94
N TYR A 111 22.57 9.95 13.92
CA TYR A 111 23.33 10.62 12.87
C TYR A 111 22.47 11.17 11.74
N ALA A 112 21.29 10.59 11.52
CA ALA A 112 20.33 11.16 10.58
C ALA A 112 19.74 12.46 11.15
N PRO A 113 19.43 13.46 10.30
CA PRO A 113 18.74 14.68 10.71
C PRO A 113 17.49 14.41 11.57
N GLY A 114 17.34 15.18 12.64
CA GLY A 114 16.22 15.09 13.60
C GLY A 114 16.32 13.94 14.61
N ASP A 115 15.37 13.89 15.54
CA ASP A 115 15.40 12.95 16.66
C ASP A 115 15.11 11.50 16.24
N PRO A 116 15.86 10.50 16.74
CA PRO A 116 15.58 9.09 16.46
C PRO A 116 14.25 8.64 17.06
N VAL A 117 13.74 7.48 16.61
CA VAL A 117 12.40 7.00 17.01
C VAL A 117 12.24 6.86 18.52
N TRP A 118 13.31 6.50 19.23
CA TRP A 118 13.29 6.31 20.68
C TRP A 118 13.37 7.62 21.47
N ALA A 119 13.65 8.75 20.83
CA ALA A 119 13.73 10.08 21.45
C ALA A 119 12.84 11.11 20.73
N ILE A 120 11.76 10.67 20.09
CA ILE A 120 10.90 11.54 19.28
C ILE A 120 10.32 12.68 20.12
N SER A 121 10.52 13.92 19.66
CA SER A 121 9.95 15.10 20.30
C SER A 121 8.43 15.20 20.08
N SER A 122 7.73 15.88 20.99
CA SER A 122 6.31 16.19 20.82
C SER A 122 6.04 17.05 19.59
N ASP A 123 6.99 17.90 19.19
CA ASP A 123 6.85 18.80 18.05
C ASP A 123 6.87 18.05 16.73
N THR A 124 7.73 17.04 16.59
CA THR A 124 7.74 16.15 15.42
C THR A 124 6.44 15.34 15.35
N VAL A 125 5.92 14.85 16.48
CA VAL A 125 4.62 14.14 16.51
C VAL A 125 3.47 15.07 16.14
N ASN A 126 3.42 16.28 16.68
CA ASN A 126 2.39 17.27 16.35
C ASN A 126 2.44 17.66 14.88
N SER A 127 3.63 17.82 14.32
CA SER A 127 3.83 18.04 12.89
C SER A 127 3.30 16.84 12.10
N LEU A 128 3.71 15.62 12.42
CA LEU A 128 3.23 14.41 11.74
C LEU A 128 1.70 14.29 11.77
N VAL A 129 1.07 14.51 12.92
CA VAL A 129 -0.38 14.51 13.09
C VAL A 129 -1.01 15.61 12.26
N GLY A 130 -0.46 16.82 12.28
CA GLY A 130 -0.95 17.94 11.49
C GLY A 130 -0.87 17.69 9.97
N LEU A 131 0.23 17.13 9.50
CA LEU A 131 0.39 16.73 8.10
C LEU A 131 -0.61 15.62 7.73
N SER A 132 -0.81 14.65 8.63
CA SER A 132 -1.78 13.56 8.46
C SER A 132 -3.23 14.04 8.46
N LEU A 133 -3.57 15.08 9.22
CA LEU A 133 -4.89 15.71 9.18
C LEU A 133 -5.12 16.43 7.84
N ASN A 134 -4.05 16.98 7.25
CA ASN A 134 -4.07 17.60 5.92
C ASN A 134 -3.83 16.60 4.77
N PHE A 135 -4.11 15.31 5.01
CA PHE A 135 -4.00 14.25 4.01
C PHE A 135 -4.82 14.55 2.75
N PHE A 136 -4.18 14.45 1.59
CA PHE A 136 -4.72 14.77 0.26
C PHE A 136 -5.36 16.16 0.15
N PHE A 137 -4.97 17.08 1.02
CA PHE A 137 -5.59 18.40 1.17
C PHE A 137 -7.11 18.35 1.45
N ILE A 138 -7.66 17.20 1.86
CA ILE A 138 -9.11 17.03 2.03
C ILE A 138 -9.63 17.98 3.10
N LEU A 139 -9.02 17.98 4.29
CA LEU A 139 -9.46 18.82 5.40
C LEU A 139 -9.28 20.33 5.11
N PRO A 140 -8.12 20.81 4.59
CA PRO A 140 -7.99 22.19 4.13
C PRO A 140 -9.06 22.61 3.10
N LEU A 141 -9.38 21.74 2.13
CA LEU A 141 -10.39 22.02 1.12
C LEU A 141 -11.79 22.06 1.72
N MET A 142 -12.13 21.13 2.61
CA MET A 142 -13.42 21.11 3.32
C MET A 142 -13.63 22.37 4.15
N ASN A 143 -12.60 22.82 4.87
CA ASN A 143 -12.70 24.07 5.63
C ASN A 143 -12.82 25.29 4.71
N SER A 144 -12.16 25.31 3.56
CA SER A 144 -12.26 26.41 2.59
C SER A 144 -13.68 26.56 1.99
N VAL A 145 -14.45 25.47 1.91
CA VAL A 145 -15.85 25.49 1.45
C VAL A 145 -16.85 25.66 2.60
N GLY A 146 -16.38 25.93 3.81
CA GLY A 146 -17.21 26.23 4.98
C GLY A 146 -17.64 25.02 5.82
N ILE A 147 -17.11 23.82 5.55
CA ILE A 147 -17.36 22.62 6.36
C ILE A 147 -16.26 22.51 7.43
N ASN A 148 -16.53 23.06 8.61
CA ASN A 148 -15.57 23.16 9.71
C ASN A 148 -15.91 22.19 10.86
N LEU A 149 -15.85 20.88 10.59
CA LEU A 149 -15.98 19.86 11.65
C LEU A 149 -14.76 19.88 12.59
N ILE A 150 -13.57 20.05 12.00
CA ILE A 150 -12.28 20.20 12.67
C ILE A 150 -11.51 21.27 11.88
N GLU A 151 -10.80 22.16 12.57
CA GLU A 151 -9.95 23.15 11.93
C GLU A 151 -8.66 22.51 11.40
N ALA A 152 -8.37 22.76 10.12
CA ALA A 152 -7.19 22.28 9.45
C ALA A 152 -5.94 22.93 10.06
N PRO A 153 -4.98 22.14 10.56
CA PRO A 153 -3.71 22.67 11.07
C PRO A 153 -3.00 23.51 10.00
N VAL A 154 -2.55 24.71 10.38
CA VAL A 154 -1.81 25.59 9.48
C VAL A 154 -0.33 25.23 9.55
N LEU A 155 0.16 24.52 8.52
CA LEU A 155 1.56 24.14 8.39
C LEU A 155 2.27 24.91 7.26
N HIS A 156 3.59 24.78 7.19
CA HIS A 156 4.33 25.40 6.09
C HIS A 156 3.95 24.74 4.75
N PRO A 157 3.60 25.50 3.69
CA PRO A 157 3.13 24.93 2.42
C PRO A 157 4.08 23.91 1.78
N VAL A 158 5.39 24.12 1.95
CA VAL A 158 6.43 23.17 1.49
C VAL A 158 6.34 21.83 2.21
N ALA A 159 6.09 21.80 3.52
CA ALA A 159 5.98 20.56 4.28
C ALA A 159 4.71 19.80 3.90
N GLU A 160 3.58 20.49 3.80
CA GLU A 160 2.30 19.92 3.33
C GLU A 160 2.42 19.38 1.91
N GLY A 161 3.07 20.13 1.01
CA GLY A 161 3.33 19.71 -0.36
C GLY A 161 4.25 18.50 -0.43
N LEU A 162 5.37 18.48 0.29
CA LEU A 162 6.29 17.34 0.27
C LEU A 162 5.61 16.03 0.72
N PHE A 163 4.84 16.09 1.81
CA PHE A 163 4.09 14.94 2.32
C PHE A 163 3.05 14.45 1.31
N ASN A 164 2.16 15.34 0.85
CA ASN A 164 1.10 14.95 -0.08
C ASN A 164 1.66 14.48 -1.44
N PHE A 165 2.83 14.97 -1.85
CA PHE A 165 3.54 14.48 -3.02
C PHE A 165 3.97 13.01 -2.84
N VAL A 166 4.64 12.68 -1.72
CA VAL A 166 5.08 11.30 -1.44
C VAL A 166 3.88 10.36 -1.29
N ILE A 167 2.84 10.77 -0.57
CA ILE A 167 1.63 9.97 -0.40
C ILE A 167 0.89 9.79 -1.73
N GLY A 168 0.76 10.85 -2.54
CA GLY A 168 0.13 10.76 -3.87
C GLY A 168 0.85 9.78 -4.79
N TRP A 169 2.19 9.76 -4.73
CA TRP A 169 2.98 8.77 -5.46
C TRP A 169 2.77 7.36 -4.91
N THR A 170 2.81 7.18 -3.59
CA THR A 170 2.57 5.91 -2.90
C THR A 170 1.19 5.32 -3.21
N PHE A 171 0.18 6.17 -3.30
CA PHE A 171 -1.17 5.78 -3.68
C PHE A 171 -1.21 5.15 -5.08
N MET A 172 -0.45 5.69 -6.04
CA MET A 172 -0.32 5.12 -7.37
C MET A 172 0.49 3.82 -7.41
N PHE A 173 1.38 3.58 -6.42
CA PHE A 173 2.07 2.30 -6.31
C PHE A 173 1.13 1.14 -6.00
N ALA A 174 -0.07 1.38 -5.44
CA ALA A 174 -1.01 0.29 -5.11
C ALA A 174 -1.37 -0.57 -6.34
N PRO A 175 -1.96 -0.04 -7.42
CA PRO A 175 -2.24 -0.83 -8.61
C PRO A 175 -0.99 -1.42 -9.27
N LEU A 176 0.17 -0.77 -9.16
CA LEU A 176 1.44 -1.32 -9.66
C LEU A 176 1.87 -2.57 -8.87
N LEU A 177 1.78 -2.55 -7.54
CA LEU A 177 2.08 -3.69 -6.67
C LEU A 177 1.06 -4.82 -6.86
N PHE A 178 -0.22 -4.46 -7.01
CA PHE A 178 -1.28 -5.44 -7.24
C PHE A 178 -1.18 -6.09 -8.61
N THR A 179 -0.69 -5.40 -9.64
CA THR A 179 -0.49 -5.97 -10.99
C THR A 179 0.90 -6.58 -11.19
N ASP A 180 1.73 -6.69 -10.14
CA ASP A 180 3.05 -7.27 -10.31
C ASP A 180 3.00 -8.76 -10.65
N ASN A 181 3.65 -9.17 -11.74
CA ASN A 181 3.76 -10.56 -12.19
C ASN A 181 4.48 -11.45 -11.17
N LYS A 182 5.32 -10.84 -10.32
CA LYS A 182 6.05 -11.53 -9.25
C LYS A 182 5.36 -11.40 -7.89
N ARG A 183 4.12 -10.86 -7.83
CA ARG A 183 3.38 -10.60 -6.58
C ARG A 183 3.16 -11.85 -5.73
N ASP A 184 2.93 -13.01 -6.36
CA ASP A 184 2.63 -14.26 -5.66
C ASP A 184 3.81 -14.82 -4.85
N ARG A 185 5.02 -14.28 -5.06
CA ARG A 185 6.19 -14.62 -4.23
C ARG A 185 6.11 -13.98 -2.84
N TYR A 186 5.31 -12.92 -2.69
CA TYR A 186 5.02 -12.30 -1.41
C TYR A 186 3.86 -13.03 -0.72
N LYS A 187 4.18 -13.76 0.36
CA LYS A 187 3.20 -14.59 1.09
C LYS A 187 2.24 -13.78 1.99
N GLY A 188 2.60 -12.53 2.32
CA GLY A 188 1.78 -11.65 3.15
C GLY A 188 0.53 -11.14 2.42
N SER A 189 -0.21 -10.23 3.07
CA SER A 189 -1.28 -9.49 2.41
C SER A 189 -0.70 -8.23 1.76
N LEU A 190 -0.87 -8.09 0.44
CA LEU A 190 -0.47 -6.87 -0.27
C LEU A 190 -1.26 -5.65 0.19
N ASP A 191 -2.51 -5.83 0.63
CA ASP A 191 -3.32 -4.75 1.19
C ASP A 191 -2.69 -4.20 2.47
N VAL A 192 -2.18 -5.09 3.31
CA VAL A 192 -1.51 -4.73 4.56
C VAL A 192 -0.16 -4.10 4.27
N LEU A 193 0.60 -4.65 3.32
CA LEU A 193 1.87 -4.06 2.89
C LEU A 193 1.67 -2.64 2.35
N TRP A 194 0.72 -2.46 1.43
CA TRP A 194 0.40 -1.15 0.87
C TRP A 194 -0.14 -0.19 1.94
N GLY A 195 -0.99 -0.68 2.84
CA GLY A 195 -1.52 0.10 3.96
C GLY A 195 -0.42 0.63 4.87
N PHE A 196 0.56 -0.21 5.23
CA PHE A 196 1.73 0.23 5.99
C PHE A 196 2.66 1.13 5.18
N GLN A 197 2.81 0.87 3.88
CA GLN A 197 3.54 1.72 2.96
C GLN A 197 2.91 3.13 2.87
N MET A 198 1.60 3.32 3.06
CA MET A 198 1.02 4.67 3.16
C MET A 198 1.49 5.46 4.39
N PHE A 199 2.09 4.82 5.39
CA PHE A 199 2.63 5.48 6.59
C PHE A 199 4.18 5.48 6.64
N LEU A 200 4.81 4.37 6.25
CA LEU A 200 6.26 4.13 6.29
C LEU A 200 6.76 3.53 4.97
N THR A 201 6.29 4.11 3.88
CA THR A 201 6.72 3.99 2.47
C THR A 201 8.01 3.20 2.23
N ASN A 202 9.15 3.80 2.57
CA ASN A 202 10.50 3.25 2.44
C ASN A 202 10.70 1.87 3.08
N THR A 203 10.17 1.64 4.28
CA THR A 203 10.43 0.46 5.12
C THR A 203 9.73 -0.78 4.57
N PHE A 204 8.67 -0.61 3.77
CA PHE A 204 7.91 -1.75 3.24
C PHE A 204 8.20 -2.03 1.76
N LEU A 205 8.68 -1.03 1.01
CA LEU A 205 8.97 -1.21 -0.41
C LEU A 205 10.27 -1.98 -0.68
N ILE A 206 11.36 -1.72 0.06
CA ILE A 206 12.62 -2.45 -0.14
C ILE A 206 12.45 -3.95 0.17
N PRO A 207 11.83 -4.36 1.30
CA PRO A 207 11.57 -5.78 1.56
C PRO A 207 10.69 -6.42 0.49
N TYR A 208 9.68 -5.71 -0.03
CA TYR A 208 8.87 -6.22 -1.14
C TYR A 208 9.74 -6.51 -2.37
N MET A 209 10.61 -5.58 -2.75
CA MET A 209 11.55 -5.74 -3.86
C MET A 209 12.51 -6.91 -3.64
N ALA A 210 12.93 -7.16 -2.40
CA ALA A 210 13.79 -8.30 -2.07
C ALA A 210 13.02 -9.63 -2.13
N ILE A 211 11.79 -9.68 -1.63
CA ILE A 211 10.96 -10.89 -1.56
C ILE A 211 10.47 -11.31 -2.96
N ARG A 212 10.13 -10.37 -3.84
CA ARG A 212 9.71 -10.68 -5.22
C ARG A 212 10.84 -11.31 -6.06
N LEU A 213 12.09 -11.25 -5.59
CA LEU A 213 13.23 -11.94 -6.21
C LEU A 213 13.39 -13.40 -5.76
N ASN A 214 12.57 -13.90 -4.84
CA ASN A 214 12.59 -15.31 -4.45
C ASN A 214 12.25 -16.24 -5.61
N GLU A 215 12.70 -17.50 -5.52
CA GLU A 215 12.33 -18.52 -6.51
C GLU A 215 10.81 -18.78 -6.45
N PRO A 216 10.15 -19.02 -7.59
CA PRO A 216 8.75 -19.42 -7.59
C PRO A 216 8.61 -20.75 -6.85
N ASN A 217 7.76 -20.81 -5.82
CA ASN A 217 7.50 -22.08 -5.14
C ASN A 217 6.62 -22.95 -6.05
N ALA A 218 6.87 -24.27 -6.07
CA ALA A 218 6.05 -25.24 -6.79
C ALA A 218 4.56 -25.27 -6.35
N GLN A 219 4.22 -24.58 -5.25
CA GLN A 219 2.87 -24.42 -4.70
C GLN A 219 2.26 -23.03 -4.93
N ASN A 220 2.91 -22.16 -5.71
CA ASN A 220 2.34 -20.85 -6.06
C ASN A 220 1.18 -21.06 -7.06
N THR A 221 0.00 -21.40 -6.55
CA THR A 221 -1.23 -21.22 -7.31
C THR A 221 -1.52 -19.72 -7.41
N PRO A 222 -2.02 -19.23 -8.56
CA PRO A 222 -2.39 -17.82 -8.71
C PRO A 222 -3.31 -17.40 -7.56
N ARG A 223 -2.87 -16.44 -6.76
CA ARG A 223 -3.65 -16.01 -5.60
C ARG A 223 -4.77 -15.10 -6.09
N ARG A 224 -6.00 -15.38 -5.64
CA ARG A 224 -7.13 -14.48 -5.95
C ARG A 224 -6.80 -13.07 -5.44
N PRO A 225 -7.02 -12.03 -6.27
CA PRO A 225 -6.83 -10.65 -5.84
C PRO A 225 -7.78 -10.35 -4.67
N SER A 226 -7.31 -9.53 -3.73
CA SER A 226 -8.15 -8.99 -2.66
C SER A 226 -9.24 -8.07 -3.24
N GLN A 227 -10.28 -7.78 -2.46
CA GLN A 227 -11.31 -6.83 -2.89
C GLN A 227 -10.70 -5.44 -3.14
N LEU A 228 -9.82 -4.97 -2.26
CA LEU A 228 -9.12 -3.71 -2.41
C LEU A 228 -8.23 -3.72 -3.67
N GLY A 229 -7.44 -4.77 -3.85
CA GLY A 229 -6.60 -4.96 -5.01
C GLY A 229 -7.41 -4.93 -6.30
N SER A 230 -8.53 -5.66 -6.36
CA SER A 230 -9.42 -5.65 -7.52
C SER A 230 -10.03 -4.28 -7.82
N VAL A 231 -10.45 -3.54 -6.80
CA VAL A 231 -10.97 -2.16 -6.99
C VAL A 231 -9.89 -1.23 -7.51
N MET A 232 -8.67 -1.32 -6.95
CA MET A 232 -7.56 -0.46 -7.34
C MET A 232 -7.00 -0.79 -8.71
N THR A 233 -6.96 -2.06 -9.11
CA THR A 233 -6.56 -2.45 -10.46
C THR A 233 -7.63 -2.06 -11.48
N ASN A 234 -8.90 -2.44 -11.27
CA ASN A 234 -9.99 -2.06 -12.18
C ASN A 234 -10.14 -0.53 -12.30
N GLY A 235 -9.88 0.19 -11.21
CA GLY A 235 -9.85 1.65 -11.16
C GLY A 235 -8.49 2.28 -11.45
N ALA A 236 -7.49 1.54 -11.96
CA ALA A 236 -6.11 2.00 -12.06
C ALA A 236 -5.96 3.34 -12.78
N ARG A 237 -6.76 3.57 -13.84
CA ARG A 237 -6.78 4.85 -14.56
C ARG A 237 -7.16 6.02 -13.64
N PHE A 238 -8.20 5.86 -12.82
CA PHE A 238 -8.61 6.88 -11.85
C PHE A 238 -7.59 7.04 -10.73
N VAL A 239 -7.04 5.94 -10.22
CA VAL A 239 -5.98 5.96 -9.20
C VAL A 239 -4.77 6.75 -9.71
N GLY A 240 -4.35 6.51 -10.94
CA GLY A 240 -3.26 7.24 -11.60
C GLY A 240 -3.56 8.72 -11.80
N LEU A 241 -4.77 9.07 -12.27
CA LEU A 241 -5.16 10.46 -12.44
C LEU A 241 -5.25 11.22 -11.11
N ILE A 242 -5.87 10.62 -10.09
CA ILE A 242 -6.00 11.22 -8.76
C ILE A 242 -4.63 11.39 -8.12
N GLY A 243 -3.81 10.33 -8.08
CA GLY A 243 -2.46 10.39 -7.50
C GLY A 243 -1.55 11.36 -8.23
N GLY A 244 -1.59 11.38 -9.57
CA GLY A 244 -0.86 12.34 -10.39
C GLY A 244 -1.30 13.78 -10.16
N ALA A 245 -2.62 14.02 -10.07
CA ALA A 245 -3.17 15.34 -9.76
C ALA A 245 -2.74 15.80 -8.36
N ILE A 246 -2.77 14.92 -7.36
CA ILE A 246 -2.29 15.23 -6.01
C ILE A 246 -0.81 15.59 -6.03
N CYS A 247 0.04 14.86 -6.76
CA CYS A 247 1.46 15.21 -6.88
C CYS A 247 1.66 16.58 -7.54
N LEU A 248 0.90 16.90 -8.58
CA LEU A 248 0.93 18.19 -9.26
C LEU A 248 0.47 19.32 -8.32
N ILE A 249 -0.69 19.16 -7.69
CA ILE A 249 -1.24 20.13 -6.72
C ILE A 249 -0.28 20.33 -5.57
N SER A 250 0.33 19.25 -5.06
CA SER A 250 1.33 19.32 -3.98
C SER A 250 2.56 20.14 -4.36
N THR A 251 3.03 19.99 -5.60
CA THR A 251 4.15 20.77 -6.13
C THR A 251 3.77 22.25 -6.25
N LEU A 252 2.59 22.54 -6.79
CA LEU A 252 2.07 23.90 -6.89
C LEU A 252 1.83 24.53 -5.50
N TRP A 253 1.33 23.74 -4.54
CA TRP A 253 1.08 24.16 -3.17
C TRP A 253 2.39 24.47 -2.43
N ALA A 254 3.43 23.65 -2.61
CA ALA A 254 4.74 23.93 -2.06
C ALA A 254 5.30 25.27 -2.56
N LEU A 255 5.07 25.61 -3.84
CA LEU A 255 5.59 26.84 -4.46
C LEU A 255 4.74 28.09 -4.21
N TYR A 256 3.40 27.96 -4.25
CA TYR A 256 2.47 29.09 -4.27
C TYR A 256 1.38 29.02 -3.20
N GLY A 257 1.27 27.92 -2.46
CA GLY A 257 0.26 27.74 -1.41
C GLY A 257 0.36 28.82 -0.34
N ARG A 258 -0.80 29.33 0.12
CA ARG A 258 -0.94 30.39 1.13
C ARG A 258 -0.09 31.64 0.82
N PRO A 259 -0.37 32.38 -0.28
CA PRO A 259 0.37 33.60 -0.62
C PRO A 259 0.25 34.67 0.48
N ASP A 260 -0.87 34.70 1.20
CA ASP A 260 -1.14 35.68 2.26
C ASP A 260 -0.50 35.32 3.62
N GLY A 261 0.06 34.11 3.76
CA GLY A 261 0.50 33.55 5.04
C GLY A 261 1.91 33.95 5.52
N ASN A 262 2.53 34.96 4.92
CA ASN A 262 3.90 35.40 5.21
C ASN A 262 4.96 34.26 5.18
N PHE A 263 4.75 33.22 4.36
CA PHE A 263 5.67 32.08 4.21
C PHE A 263 6.85 32.34 3.24
N GLY A 264 7.03 33.59 2.83
CA GLY A 264 8.03 34.00 1.86
C GLY A 264 7.75 33.54 0.42
N GLY A 265 8.50 34.14 -0.51
CA GLY A 265 8.52 33.71 -1.91
C GLY A 265 9.31 32.42 -2.13
N VAL A 266 9.49 32.03 -3.39
CA VAL A 266 10.14 30.77 -3.80
C VAL A 266 11.52 30.56 -3.15
N SER A 267 12.34 31.62 -3.05
CA SER A 267 13.66 31.53 -2.41
C SER A 267 13.57 31.26 -0.90
N GLY A 268 12.64 31.90 -0.20
CA GLY A 268 12.41 31.66 1.23
C GLY A 268 11.92 30.24 1.49
N ARG A 269 11.04 29.74 0.62
CA ARG A 269 10.52 28.37 0.66
C ARG A 269 11.61 27.31 0.41
N LEU A 270 12.55 27.58 -0.51
CA LEU A 270 13.69 26.69 -0.72
C LEU A 270 14.63 26.67 0.50
N LYS A 271 14.89 27.83 1.12
CA LYS A 271 15.67 27.88 2.37
C LYS A 271 14.98 27.11 3.49
N PHE A 272 13.66 27.27 3.62
CA PHE A 272 12.87 26.48 4.56
C PHE A 272 12.99 24.99 4.26
N LEU A 273 12.86 24.55 3.00
CA LEU A 273 13.01 23.14 2.62
C LEU A 273 14.36 22.60 3.07
N LEU A 274 15.47 23.28 2.75
CA LEU A 274 16.80 22.85 3.13
C LEU A 274 16.97 22.76 4.65
N SER A 275 16.44 23.75 5.38
CA SER A 275 16.43 23.72 6.86
C SER A 275 15.61 22.54 7.37
N TYR A 276 14.40 22.34 6.83
CA TYR A 276 13.47 21.29 7.23
C TYR A 276 14.06 19.89 7.00
N LEU A 277 14.76 19.67 5.88
CA LEU A 277 15.46 18.41 5.60
C LEU A 277 16.64 18.15 6.55
N GLY A 278 17.29 19.21 7.03
CA GLY A 278 18.43 19.13 7.95
C GLY A 278 18.04 19.06 9.43
N SER A 279 16.80 19.42 9.77
CA SER A 279 16.32 19.46 11.15
C SER A 279 15.32 18.37 11.48
N GLU A 280 14.48 17.94 10.52
CA GLU A 280 13.37 17.03 10.78
C GLU A 280 13.58 15.66 10.11
N ARG A 281 13.50 14.61 10.93
CA ARG A 281 13.67 13.22 10.48
C ARG A 281 12.58 12.80 9.51
N LEU A 282 11.36 13.28 9.73
CA LEU A 282 10.20 13.02 8.86
C LEU A 282 10.45 13.53 7.44
N ALA A 283 10.94 14.77 7.32
CA ALA A 283 11.26 15.39 6.04
C ALA A 283 12.40 14.66 5.33
N TYR A 284 13.43 14.28 6.09
CA TYR A 284 14.54 13.49 5.60
C TYR A 284 14.09 12.12 5.05
N ALA A 285 13.18 11.43 5.75
CA ALA A 285 12.61 10.16 5.30
C ALA A 285 11.85 10.29 3.97
N PHE A 286 11.07 11.37 3.79
CA PHE A 286 10.37 11.63 2.52
C PHE A 286 11.31 11.81 1.32
N ILE A 287 12.50 12.37 1.51
CA ILE A 287 13.50 12.44 0.42
C ILE A 287 13.98 11.05 0.04
N TRP A 288 14.22 10.18 1.02
CA TRP A 288 14.56 8.79 0.74
C TRP A 288 13.43 8.05 0.02
N ASP A 289 12.17 8.31 0.37
CA ASP A 289 11.02 7.76 -0.37
C ASP A 289 11.06 8.17 -1.84
N ILE A 290 11.28 9.46 -2.11
CA ILE A 290 11.39 9.97 -3.48
C ILE A 290 12.53 9.26 -4.21
N CYS A 291 13.72 9.16 -3.61
CA CYS A 291 14.86 8.46 -4.21
C CYS A 291 14.54 6.99 -4.52
N LEU A 292 13.93 6.27 -3.58
CA LEU A 292 13.54 4.87 -3.77
C LEU A 292 12.47 4.73 -4.84
N TYR A 293 11.52 5.65 -4.92
CA TYR A 293 10.48 5.63 -5.95
C TYR A 293 11.03 5.90 -7.34
N ILE A 294 12.00 6.80 -7.47
CA ILE A 294 12.71 7.03 -8.74
C ILE A 294 13.40 5.76 -9.24
N ILE A 295 13.92 4.93 -8.34
CA ILE A 295 14.61 3.67 -8.69
C ILE A 295 13.61 2.54 -8.93
N PHE A 296 12.65 2.34 -8.03
CA PHE A 296 11.75 1.19 -8.05
C PHE A 296 10.60 1.34 -9.03
N GLN A 297 10.13 2.57 -9.32
CA GLN A 297 9.11 2.82 -10.34
C GLN A 297 9.51 2.23 -11.71
N PRO A 298 10.64 2.63 -12.34
CA PRO A 298 11.01 2.10 -13.65
C PRO A 298 11.30 0.61 -13.62
N TRP A 299 11.84 0.09 -12.50
CA TRP A 299 12.09 -1.35 -12.34
C TRP A 299 10.78 -2.14 -12.34
N LEU A 300 9.82 -1.76 -11.49
CA LEU A 300 8.52 -2.43 -11.38
C LEU A 300 7.71 -2.31 -12.67
N ILE A 301 7.66 -1.13 -13.29
CA ILE A 301 6.98 -0.94 -14.58
C ILE A 301 7.65 -1.78 -15.67
N GLY A 302 8.98 -1.87 -15.67
CA GLY A 302 9.73 -2.67 -16.65
C GLY A 302 9.43 -4.15 -16.58
N ASP A 303 9.39 -4.72 -15.38
CA ASP A 303 9.05 -6.12 -15.15
C ASP A 303 7.59 -6.44 -15.50
N ASN A 304 6.72 -5.44 -15.48
CA ASN A 304 5.27 -5.55 -15.70
C ASN A 304 4.79 -4.92 -17.02
N ILE A 305 5.72 -4.67 -17.94
CA ILE A 305 5.40 -4.01 -19.22
C ILE A 305 4.43 -4.83 -20.08
N GLN A 306 4.32 -6.14 -19.82
CA GLN A 306 3.39 -7.04 -20.50
C GLN A 306 1.93 -6.71 -20.18
N ASN A 307 1.66 -6.08 -19.04
CA ASN A 307 0.32 -5.71 -18.58
C ASN A 307 -0.18 -4.41 -19.24
N VAL A 308 0.61 -3.82 -20.15
CA VAL A 308 0.30 -2.58 -20.86
C VAL A 308 -0.29 -2.90 -22.24
N GLU A 309 -1.21 -2.07 -22.72
CA GLU A 309 -1.70 -2.14 -24.09
C GLU A 309 -0.54 -2.22 -25.12
N LYS A 310 -0.58 -3.22 -26.01
CA LYS A 310 0.50 -3.53 -26.98
C LYS A 310 0.90 -2.32 -27.83
N SER A 311 -0.04 -1.44 -28.15
CA SER A 311 0.20 -0.20 -28.93
C SER A 311 0.93 0.90 -28.14
N LYS A 312 0.93 0.84 -26.81
CA LYS A 312 1.47 1.87 -25.90
C LYS A 312 2.75 1.44 -25.17
N VAL A 313 3.18 0.18 -25.30
CA VAL A 313 4.39 -0.37 -24.68
C VAL A 313 5.63 0.52 -24.92
N GLY A 314 5.85 0.98 -26.16
CA GLY A 314 7.01 1.82 -26.49
C GLY A 314 7.02 3.15 -25.72
N LEU A 315 5.86 3.78 -25.58
CA LEU A 315 5.69 5.03 -24.83
C LEU A 315 5.94 4.81 -23.33
N VAL A 316 5.33 3.77 -22.75
CA VAL A 316 5.50 3.45 -21.32
C VAL A 316 6.95 3.07 -21.00
N ASN A 317 7.62 2.32 -21.87
CA ASN A 317 9.01 1.91 -21.67
C ASN A 317 9.99 3.10 -21.65
N TYR A 318 9.68 4.17 -22.40
CA TYR A 318 10.44 5.41 -22.34
C TYR A 318 10.08 6.24 -21.10
N LEU A 319 8.78 6.42 -20.83
CA LEU A 319 8.30 7.29 -19.76
C LEU A 319 8.45 6.70 -18.35
N ARG A 320 8.66 5.38 -18.19
CA ARG A 320 8.81 4.73 -16.87
C ARG A 320 9.88 5.36 -15.98
N PHE A 321 10.90 5.99 -16.57
CA PHE A 321 11.99 6.67 -15.87
C PHE A 321 11.66 8.10 -15.45
N VAL A 322 10.56 8.67 -15.94
CA VAL A 322 10.10 10.01 -15.54
C VAL A 322 9.34 9.88 -14.22
N PRO A 323 9.82 10.49 -13.12
CA PRO A 323 9.16 10.46 -11.81
C PRO A 323 7.69 10.85 -11.89
N VAL A 324 6.79 10.09 -11.24
CA VAL A 324 5.33 10.29 -11.21
C VAL A 324 4.67 10.09 -12.59
N VAL A 325 5.11 10.80 -13.62
CA VAL A 325 4.55 10.78 -14.98
C VAL A 325 4.59 9.38 -15.58
N GLY A 326 5.72 8.67 -15.45
CA GLY A 326 5.85 7.30 -15.94
C GLY A 326 4.83 6.35 -15.33
N LEU A 327 4.57 6.51 -14.03
CA LEU A 327 3.58 5.72 -13.31
C LEU A 327 2.15 6.10 -13.71
N VAL A 328 1.83 7.39 -13.85
CA VAL A 328 0.52 7.84 -14.36
C VAL A 328 0.25 7.24 -15.73
N VAL A 329 1.21 7.32 -16.66
CA VAL A 329 1.03 6.78 -18.01
C VAL A 329 0.92 5.26 -18.02
N TYR A 330 1.70 4.56 -17.20
CA TYR A 330 1.56 3.11 -17.00
C TYR A 330 0.14 2.75 -16.56
N LEU A 331 -0.40 3.42 -15.54
CA LEU A 331 -1.74 3.15 -15.00
C LEU A 331 -2.86 3.50 -15.98
N LEU A 332 -2.67 4.53 -16.82
CA LEU A 332 -3.62 4.87 -17.87
C LEU A 332 -3.67 3.82 -18.98
N CYS A 333 -2.52 3.22 -19.31
CA CYS A 333 -2.35 2.23 -20.38
C CYS A 333 -2.42 0.78 -19.88
N LEU A 334 -2.77 0.56 -18.60
CA LEU A 334 -2.89 -0.76 -18.01
C LEU A 334 -4.05 -1.51 -18.66
N ASN A 335 -3.79 -2.71 -19.15
CA ASN A 335 -4.77 -3.61 -19.73
C ASN A 335 -4.96 -4.83 -18.81
N LEU A 336 -6.15 -4.96 -18.25
CA LEU A 336 -6.50 -6.07 -17.34
C LEU A 336 -7.24 -7.21 -18.06
N ASP A 337 -7.52 -7.05 -19.36
CA ASP A 337 -8.39 -7.94 -20.11
C ASP A 337 -7.75 -9.30 -20.47
N GLU A 338 -6.47 -9.52 -20.16
CA GLU A 338 -5.79 -10.82 -20.36
C GLU A 338 -5.83 -11.75 -19.11
N GLU A 339 -6.43 -11.35 -17.97
CA GLU A 339 -6.55 -12.20 -16.75
C GLU A 339 -7.94 -12.89 -16.57
N LEU A 340 -8.86 -12.82 -17.54
CA LEU A 340 -10.20 -13.44 -17.45
C LEU A 340 -10.33 -14.82 -18.11
#